data_AF-A0A6L4ZLH7-F1
#
_entry.id   AF-A0A6L4ZLH7-F1
#
_cell.length_a   1.000
_cell.length_b   1.000
_cell.length_c   1.000
_cell.angle_alpha   90.00
_cell.angle_beta   90.00
_cell.angle_gamma   90.00
#
_symmetry.space_group_name_H-M   'P 1'
#
loop_
_entity.id
_entity.type
_entity.pdbx_description
1 polymer ?
#
loop_
_entity_poly.entity_id
_entity_poly.type
_entity_poly.pdbx_seq_one_letter_code
_entity_poly.pdbx_strand_id
1 'polypeptide(L)'
;MEIIYRLNNPNYTIYHRAALGGLAATIYAWKKNPPDGIQAELEADQVRLAWRDELSDQEALRRILAASFKLTKDKMIDLPGHGITEDKYGLRLAIHNGITSSFLQHPKMRPTKEKEPRRIEIRSADDEVGELFTYKTVDSYAHQQAQGTDLFLDKLKGKLPSFANIPQSLVPGTGGSLKLDTSADDVILLLFLVVGSCIFLLRPRTYQEKAQACIVIPDVTNLLFFAKASHRIAQTGLELKRFSNTYLNRVVGGAEEAALRFLIDIQTIEGITNERSIKGCQAIAMGKVAWDGNQMNRSICLRLAGE
;
A
#
# COMPACT_ATOMS: atom_id res chain seq x y z
N MET A 1 9.71 8.46 -23.75
CA MET A 1 9.27 7.05 -23.54
C MET A 1 7.97 7.02 -22.75
N GLU A 2 7.21 5.92 -22.84
CA GLU A 2 5.86 5.79 -22.26
C GLU A 2 5.57 4.37 -21.78
N ILE A 3 4.82 4.24 -20.67
CA ILE A 3 4.23 3.00 -20.17
C ILE A 3 2.71 3.19 -20.01
N ILE A 4 1.94 2.24 -20.51
CA ILE A 4 0.47 2.21 -20.38
C ILE A 4 0.05 0.94 -19.67
N TYR A 5 -0.69 1.09 -18.57
CA TYR A 5 -1.29 -0.02 -17.83
C TYR A 5 -2.81 0.00 -18.01
N ARG A 6 -3.40 -1.16 -18.32
CA ARG A 6 -4.85 -1.30 -18.56
C ARG A 6 -5.47 -2.34 -17.63
N LEU A 7 -6.63 -2.05 -17.05
CA LEU A 7 -7.37 -2.97 -16.17
C LEU A 7 -7.79 -4.26 -16.88
N ASN A 8 -8.06 -4.18 -18.19
CA ASN A 8 -8.50 -5.31 -19.00
C ASN A 8 -7.34 -6.20 -19.51
N ASN A 9 -6.09 -5.95 -19.09
CA ASN A 9 -4.97 -6.81 -19.44
C ASN A 9 -5.25 -8.25 -18.92
N PRO A 10 -5.34 -9.26 -19.81
CA PRO A 10 -5.71 -10.61 -19.43
C PRO A 10 -4.68 -11.29 -18.52
N ASN A 11 -3.43 -10.81 -18.50
CA ASN A 11 -2.37 -11.35 -17.65
C ASN A 11 -2.44 -10.80 -16.21
N TYR A 12 -3.28 -9.81 -15.95
CA TYR A 12 -3.37 -9.20 -14.63
C TYR A 12 -4.15 -10.07 -13.64
N THR A 13 -3.46 -10.45 -12.57
CA THR A 13 -4.07 -11.02 -11.37
C THR A 13 -4.73 -9.93 -10.51
N ILE A 14 -5.41 -10.32 -9.43
CA ILE A 14 -5.96 -9.36 -8.47
C ILE A 14 -4.88 -8.45 -7.87
N TYR A 15 -3.65 -8.94 -7.69
CA TYR A 15 -2.51 -8.14 -7.22
C TYR A 15 -2.18 -7.00 -8.19
N HIS A 16 -2.16 -7.29 -9.50
CA HIS A 16 -1.87 -6.28 -10.52
C HIS A 16 -2.99 -5.23 -10.59
N ARG A 17 -4.26 -5.65 -10.51
CA ARG A 17 -5.40 -4.71 -10.49
C ARG A 17 -5.41 -3.84 -9.23
N ALA A 18 -5.12 -4.42 -8.06
CA ALA A 18 -4.95 -3.65 -6.83
C ALA A 18 -3.79 -2.67 -6.93
N ALA A 19 -2.62 -3.12 -7.42
CA ALA A 19 -1.45 -2.28 -7.59
C ALA A 19 -1.70 -1.14 -8.60
N LEU A 20 -2.43 -1.41 -9.68
CA LEU A 20 -2.89 -0.39 -10.63
C LEU A 20 -3.84 0.61 -9.97
N GLY A 21 -4.74 0.15 -9.10
CA GLY A 21 -5.53 1.03 -8.24
C GLY A 21 -4.67 1.91 -7.32
N GLY A 22 -3.60 1.35 -6.73
CA GLY A 22 -2.64 2.08 -5.91
C GLY A 22 -1.86 3.14 -6.69
N LEU A 23 -1.43 2.81 -7.92
CA LEU A 23 -0.79 3.74 -8.83
C LEU A 23 -1.76 4.87 -9.24
N ALA A 24 -2.99 4.51 -9.60
CA ALA A 24 -4.05 5.48 -9.91
C ALA A 24 -4.31 6.43 -8.73
N ALA A 25 -4.42 5.91 -7.51
CA ALA A 25 -4.60 6.72 -6.30
C ALA A 25 -3.40 7.65 -6.04
N THR A 26 -2.19 7.20 -6.37
CA THR A 26 -0.96 8.01 -6.25
C THR A 26 -0.92 9.14 -7.28
N ILE A 27 -1.25 8.86 -8.54
CA ILE A 27 -1.36 9.87 -9.60
C ILE A 27 -2.44 10.89 -9.24
N TYR A 28 -3.59 10.42 -8.75
CA TYR A 28 -4.66 11.28 -8.25
C TYR A 28 -4.17 12.21 -7.13
N ALA A 29 -3.29 11.73 -6.24
CA ALA A 29 -2.68 12.52 -5.18
C ALA A 29 -1.72 13.61 -5.67
N TRP A 30 -1.07 13.41 -6.82
CA TRP A 30 -0.20 14.43 -7.43
C TRP A 30 -0.99 15.66 -7.91
N LYS A 31 -2.30 15.53 -8.13
CA LYS A 31 -3.17 16.62 -8.60
C LYS A 31 -2.57 17.27 -9.85
N LYS A 32 -2.33 18.59 -9.83
CA LYS A 32 -1.71 19.36 -10.91
C LYS A 32 -0.18 19.43 -10.84
N ASN A 33 0.43 18.75 -9.86
CA ASN A 33 1.87 18.80 -9.57
C ASN A 33 2.48 17.38 -9.66
N PRO A 34 2.53 16.77 -10.86
CA PRO A 34 3.26 15.53 -11.06
C PRO A 34 4.78 15.74 -10.82
N PRO A 35 5.56 14.65 -10.66
CA PRO A 35 7.01 14.75 -10.56
C PRO A 35 7.60 15.44 -11.79
N ASP A 36 8.67 16.21 -11.62
CA ASP A 36 9.28 16.96 -12.71
C ASP A 36 9.68 16.05 -13.89
N GLY A 37 9.33 16.47 -15.11
CA GLY A 37 9.56 15.72 -16.34
C GLY A 37 8.67 14.48 -16.54
N ILE A 38 7.75 14.18 -15.60
CA ILE A 38 6.79 13.08 -15.70
C ILE A 38 5.40 13.60 -16.06
N GLN A 39 4.82 13.04 -17.10
CA GLN A 39 3.43 13.20 -17.47
C GLN A 39 2.66 11.96 -17.01
N ALA A 40 1.54 12.17 -16.34
CA ALA A 40 0.70 11.10 -15.83
C ALA A 40 -0.75 11.40 -16.17
N GLU A 41 -1.40 10.42 -16.80
CA GLU A 41 -2.81 10.48 -17.17
C GLU A 41 -3.54 9.32 -16.51
N LEU A 42 -4.71 9.63 -15.94
CA LEU A 42 -5.55 8.69 -15.21
C LEU A 42 -6.94 8.69 -15.85
N GLU A 43 -7.36 7.53 -16.31
CA GLU A 43 -8.71 7.27 -16.80
C GLU A 43 -9.39 6.17 -15.96
N ALA A 44 -10.63 5.82 -16.32
CA ALA A 44 -11.40 4.81 -15.60
C ALA A 44 -10.77 3.41 -15.67
N ASP A 45 -10.16 3.04 -16.79
CA ASP A 45 -9.65 1.70 -17.06
C ASP A 45 -8.14 1.66 -17.38
N GLN A 46 -7.47 2.81 -17.48
CA GLN A 46 -6.06 2.89 -17.79
C GLN A 46 -5.32 3.98 -17.00
N VAL A 47 -4.01 3.74 -16.83
CA VAL A 47 -3.02 4.72 -16.40
C VAL A 47 -1.94 4.80 -17.45
N ARG A 48 -1.55 6.02 -17.80
CA ARG A 48 -0.45 6.30 -18.71
C ARG A 48 0.61 7.15 -18.01
N LEU A 49 1.85 6.70 -18.09
CA LEU A 49 3.03 7.42 -17.60
C LEU A 49 3.95 7.68 -18.77
N ALA A 50 4.30 8.93 -19.02
CA ALA A 50 5.23 9.32 -20.06
C ALA A 50 6.29 10.27 -19.52
N TRP A 51 7.49 10.23 -20.10
CA TRP A 51 8.56 11.16 -19.77
C TRP A 51 9.33 11.56 -21.02
N ARG A 52 9.94 12.75 -20.91
CA ARG A 52 10.74 13.36 -21.99
C ARG A 52 11.97 12.52 -22.29
N ASP A 53 12.47 12.61 -23.51
CA ASP A 53 13.63 11.84 -23.98
C ASP A 53 14.95 12.23 -23.29
N GLU A 54 14.97 13.38 -22.61
CA GLU A 54 16.06 13.85 -21.75
C GLU A 54 16.21 13.01 -20.48
N LEU A 55 15.14 12.30 -20.05
CA LEU A 55 15.15 11.42 -18.89
C LEU A 55 15.36 9.97 -19.31
N SER A 56 16.40 9.34 -18.75
CA SER A 56 16.52 7.88 -18.81
C SER A 56 15.38 7.20 -18.03
N ASP A 57 14.99 6.00 -18.42
CA ASP A 57 13.89 5.26 -17.78
C ASP A 57 14.10 5.04 -16.29
N GLN A 58 15.34 4.72 -15.89
CA GLN A 58 15.68 4.57 -14.48
C GLN A 58 15.56 5.90 -13.72
N GLU A 59 15.94 7.01 -14.33
CA GLU A 59 15.80 8.33 -13.70
C GLU A 59 14.32 8.73 -13.57
N ALA A 60 13.53 8.52 -14.63
CA ALA A 60 12.09 8.75 -14.58
C ALA A 60 11.43 7.92 -13.47
N LEU A 61 11.78 6.63 -13.36
CA LEU A 61 11.30 5.76 -12.30
C LEU A 61 11.72 6.25 -10.91
N ARG A 62 12.97 6.69 -10.70
CA ARG A 62 13.40 7.25 -9.40
C ARG A 62 12.54 8.45 -8.98
N ARG A 63 12.22 9.35 -9.91
CA ARG A 63 11.36 10.51 -9.65
C ARG A 63 9.94 10.08 -9.26
N ILE A 64 9.38 9.11 -9.98
CA ILE A 64 8.08 8.51 -9.68
C ILE A 64 8.09 7.90 -8.27
N LEU A 65 9.08 7.07 -7.94
CA LEU A 65 9.17 6.43 -6.62
C LEU A 65 9.35 7.45 -5.50
N ALA A 66 10.20 8.46 -5.68
CA ALA A 66 10.41 9.52 -4.69
C ALA A 66 9.14 10.33 -4.41
N ALA A 67 8.31 10.55 -5.42
CA ALA A 67 7.02 11.22 -5.26
C ALA A 67 5.91 10.32 -4.68
N SER A 68 6.06 9.00 -4.80
CA SER A 68 5.06 7.99 -4.42
C SER A 68 5.29 7.41 -3.03
N PHE A 69 6.55 7.32 -2.61
CA PHE A 69 6.97 6.60 -1.41
C PHE A 69 7.75 7.55 -0.49
N LYS A 70 7.04 8.19 0.43
CA LYS A 70 7.59 9.24 1.29
C LYS A 70 7.71 8.77 2.74
N LEU A 71 8.34 9.62 3.54
CA LEU A 71 8.35 9.54 4.99
C LEU A 71 7.80 10.85 5.56
N THR A 72 7.10 10.75 6.69
CA THR A 72 6.72 11.93 7.47
C THR A 72 7.95 12.51 8.20
N LYS A 73 7.81 13.73 8.73
CA LYS A 73 8.83 14.33 9.63
C LYS A 73 9.14 13.43 10.85
N ASP A 74 8.15 12.66 11.29
CA ASP A 74 8.25 11.72 12.39
C ASP A 74 8.70 10.32 11.97
N LYS A 75 9.23 10.18 10.74
CA LYS A 75 9.78 8.94 10.21
C LYS A 75 8.76 7.79 10.17
N MET A 76 7.50 8.12 9.94
CA MET A 76 6.47 7.13 9.57
C MET A 76 6.37 7.04 8.05
N ILE A 77 5.84 5.92 7.57
CA ILE A 77 5.64 5.70 6.13
C ILE A 77 4.49 6.59 5.68
N ASP A 78 4.73 7.37 4.61
CA ASP A 78 3.74 8.23 3.99
C ASP A 78 3.56 7.83 2.53
N LEU A 79 2.32 7.44 2.20
CA LEU A 79 1.93 7.02 0.86
C LEU A 79 0.88 8.01 0.37
N PRO A 80 1.24 9.00 -0.47
CA PRO A 80 0.32 10.03 -0.93
C PRO A 80 -0.96 9.47 -1.55
N GLY A 81 -0.88 8.30 -2.19
CA GLY A 81 -2.04 7.60 -2.74
C GLY A 81 -3.11 7.20 -1.72
N HIS A 82 -2.78 7.11 -0.42
CA HIS A 82 -3.79 6.89 0.62
C HIS A 82 -4.59 8.15 0.98
N GLY A 83 -4.12 9.35 0.60
CA GLY A 83 -4.82 10.61 0.90
C GLY A 83 -4.94 10.95 2.39
N ILE A 84 -4.09 10.36 3.25
CA ILE A 84 -4.14 10.56 4.70
C ILE A 84 -3.52 11.92 5.06
N THR A 85 -4.31 12.81 5.66
CA THR A 85 -3.88 14.15 6.06
C THR A 85 -2.95 14.13 7.29
N GLU A 86 -2.23 15.22 7.55
CA GLU A 86 -1.21 15.30 8.63
C GLU A 86 -1.82 15.17 10.03
N ASP A 87 -3.05 15.66 10.23
CA ASP A 87 -3.83 15.56 11.46
C ASP A 87 -4.28 14.12 11.79
N LYS A 88 -4.22 13.20 10.82
CA LYS A 88 -4.67 11.80 10.98
C LYS A 88 -3.58 10.89 11.54
N TYR A 89 -2.97 11.33 12.64
CA TYR A 89 -1.80 10.67 13.18
C TYR A 89 -2.06 9.20 13.58
N GLY A 90 -3.21 8.92 14.21
CA GLY A 90 -3.56 7.55 14.58
C GLY A 90 -3.73 6.62 13.38
N LEU A 91 -4.33 7.11 12.28
CA LEU A 91 -4.44 6.32 11.05
C LEU A 91 -3.06 6.09 10.42
N ARG A 92 -2.21 7.12 10.37
CA ARG A 92 -0.82 7.00 9.89
C ARG A 92 -0.05 5.95 10.68
N LEU A 93 -0.20 5.95 12.00
CA LEU A 93 0.42 4.98 12.89
C LEU A 93 -0.05 3.54 12.60
N ALA A 94 -1.35 3.34 12.43
CA ALA A 94 -1.91 2.01 12.12
C ALA A 94 -1.39 1.48 10.78
N ILE A 95 -1.37 2.33 9.74
CA ILE A 95 -0.83 1.97 8.42
C ILE A 95 0.67 1.69 8.50
N HIS A 96 1.45 2.52 9.18
CA HIS A 96 2.88 2.32 9.37
C HIS A 96 3.19 0.97 10.05
N ASN A 97 2.51 0.67 11.17
CA ASN A 97 2.68 -0.60 11.88
C ASN A 97 2.22 -1.79 11.02
N GLY A 98 1.14 -1.62 10.26
CA GLY A 98 0.63 -2.62 9.35
C GLY A 98 1.61 -2.94 8.22
N ILE A 99 2.17 -1.93 7.54
CA ILE A 99 3.16 -2.11 6.47
C ILE A 99 4.43 -2.79 6.99
N THR A 100 4.94 -2.35 8.15
CA THR A 100 6.18 -2.90 8.74
C THR A 100 6.03 -4.33 9.25
N SER A 101 4.80 -4.80 9.49
CA SER A 101 4.49 -6.18 9.87
C SER A 101 4.04 -7.06 8.68
N SER A 102 3.89 -6.49 7.48
CA SER A 102 3.43 -7.20 6.27
C SER A 102 4.43 -7.15 5.12
N PHE A 103 4.50 -6.03 4.40
CA PHE A 103 5.40 -5.83 3.26
C PHE A 103 6.86 -5.69 3.71
N LEU A 104 7.12 -5.01 4.82
CA LEU A 104 8.47 -4.66 5.25
C LEU A 104 8.90 -5.43 6.51
N GLN A 105 8.59 -6.72 6.58
CA GLN A 105 8.89 -7.55 7.77
C GLN A 105 10.38 -7.57 8.11
N HIS A 106 11.22 -7.78 7.08
CA HIS A 106 12.65 -7.92 7.28
C HIS A 106 13.31 -6.56 7.56
N PRO A 107 14.07 -6.38 8.66
CA PRO A 107 14.66 -5.08 9.04
C PRO A 107 15.52 -4.43 7.95
N LYS A 108 16.21 -5.22 7.10
CA LYS A 108 16.98 -4.70 5.96
C LYS A 108 16.13 -3.96 4.91
N MET A 109 14.83 -4.20 4.87
CA MET A 109 13.89 -3.53 3.97
C MET A 109 13.34 -2.22 4.55
N ARG A 110 13.70 -1.89 5.80
CA ARG A 110 13.27 -0.70 6.53
C ARG A 110 14.30 -0.29 7.60
N PRO A 111 15.53 0.08 7.20
CA PRO A 111 16.58 0.41 8.14
C PRO A 111 16.18 1.58 9.05
N THR A 112 16.68 1.56 10.27
CA THR A 112 16.52 2.64 11.24
C THR A 112 17.80 2.81 12.05
N LYS A 113 18.20 4.06 12.28
CA LYS A 113 19.30 4.45 13.16
C LYS A 113 18.84 4.59 14.61
N GLU A 114 17.54 4.77 14.84
CA GLU A 114 16.98 4.90 16.18
C GLU A 114 16.74 3.52 16.80
N LYS A 115 17.35 3.27 17.95
CA LYS A 115 17.20 2.00 18.67
C LYS A 115 15.90 1.94 19.47
N GLU A 116 15.53 3.06 20.08
CA GLU A 116 14.37 3.16 20.95
C GLU A 116 13.10 3.48 20.14
N PRO A 117 11.98 2.79 20.40
CA PRO A 117 10.69 3.16 19.84
C PRO A 117 10.28 4.57 20.28
N ARG A 118 9.71 5.33 19.35
CA ARG A 118 9.05 6.59 19.68
C ARG A 118 7.71 6.31 20.32
N ARG A 119 7.28 7.22 21.19
CA ARG A 119 5.96 7.18 21.84
C ARG A 119 5.11 8.31 21.28
N ILE A 120 3.83 8.04 21.12
CA ILE A 120 2.85 9.06 20.79
C ILE A 120 1.58 8.84 21.58
N GLU A 121 0.99 9.94 22.03
CA GLU A 121 -0.35 9.98 22.57
C GLU A 121 -1.38 10.18 21.44
N ILE A 122 -2.33 9.25 21.31
CA ILE A 122 -3.49 9.39 20.42
C ILE A 122 -4.70 9.76 21.29
N ARG A 123 -5.33 10.89 20.98
CA ARG A 123 -6.56 11.37 21.64
C ARG A 123 -7.74 11.24 20.70
N SER A 124 -8.88 10.74 21.20
CA SER A 124 -10.16 11.03 20.55
C SER A 124 -10.58 12.46 20.87
N ALA A 125 -11.50 13.03 20.08
CA ALA A 125 -12.06 14.36 20.37
C ALA A 125 -12.82 14.39 21.71
N ASP A 126 -13.27 13.22 22.18
CA ASP A 126 -14.10 13.05 23.38
C ASP A 126 -13.29 12.59 24.61
N ASP A 127 -11.99 12.31 24.47
CA ASP A 127 -11.17 11.75 25.56
C ASP A 127 -10.34 12.84 26.27
N GLU A 128 -10.48 12.94 27.60
CA GLU A 128 -9.66 13.85 28.43
C GLU A 128 -8.20 13.39 28.54
N VAL A 129 -7.92 12.09 28.33
CA VAL A 129 -6.59 11.47 28.39
C VAL A 129 -6.39 10.60 27.16
N GLY A 130 -5.33 10.84 26.39
CA GLY A 130 -5.02 10.02 25.23
C GLY A 130 -4.29 8.73 25.59
N GLU A 131 -4.43 7.72 24.72
CA GLU A 131 -3.71 6.47 24.84
C GLU A 131 -2.28 6.59 24.26
N LEU A 132 -1.29 6.10 25.00
CA LEU A 132 0.10 6.10 24.57
C LEU A 132 0.41 4.86 23.72
N PHE A 133 0.71 5.08 22.45
CA PHE A 133 1.19 4.07 21.52
C PHE A 133 2.68 4.23 21.24
N THR A 134 3.30 3.14 20.79
CA THR A 134 4.72 3.15 20.38
C THR A 134 4.90 2.65 18.96
N TYR A 135 5.93 3.14 18.29
CA TYR A 135 6.34 2.64 16.98
C TYR A 135 7.84 2.75 16.75
N LYS A 136 8.35 1.93 15.83
CA LYS A 136 9.75 1.98 15.39
C LYS A 136 9.84 2.85 14.15
N THR A 137 10.64 3.91 14.23
CA THR A 137 10.89 4.78 13.07
C THR A 137 11.58 4.03 11.93
N VAL A 138 11.46 4.58 10.72
CA VAL A 138 12.18 4.11 9.53
C VAL A 138 12.89 5.29 8.88
N ASP A 139 14.16 5.12 8.51
CA ASP A 139 14.92 6.17 7.80
C ASP A 139 14.79 6.04 6.28
N SER A 140 14.47 4.83 5.79
CA SER A 140 14.10 4.54 4.42
C SER A 140 13.35 3.20 4.35
N TYR A 141 12.79 2.87 3.19
CA TYR A 141 12.21 1.55 2.95
C TYR A 141 12.31 1.10 1.49
N ALA A 142 12.20 -0.22 1.29
CA ALA A 142 12.48 -0.90 0.03
C ALA A 142 11.77 -0.31 -1.20
N HIS A 143 10.51 0.12 -1.08
CA HIS A 143 9.74 0.66 -2.20
C HIS A 143 10.32 1.98 -2.74
N GLN A 144 11.00 2.77 -1.91
CA GLN A 144 11.60 4.05 -2.34
C GLN A 144 12.72 3.86 -3.36
N GLN A 145 13.38 2.70 -3.33
CA GLN A 145 14.54 2.38 -4.16
C GLN A 145 14.34 1.10 -4.98
N ALA A 146 13.09 0.58 -5.03
CA ALA A 146 12.75 -0.74 -5.59
C ALA A 146 13.73 -1.85 -5.17
N GLN A 147 14.13 -1.86 -3.89
CA GLN A 147 15.17 -2.76 -3.37
C GLN A 147 14.80 -4.23 -3.60
N GLY A 148 15.72 -5.00 -4.21
CA GLY A 148 15.54 -6.43 -4.47
C GLY A 148 14.74 -6.77 -5.73
N THR A 149 14.45 -5.78 -6.59
CA THR A 149 13.72 -5.98 -7.86
C THR A 149 14.61 -6.08 -9.10
N ASP A 150 15.90 -5.73 -8.99
CA ASP A 150 16.82 -5.61 -10.13
C ASP A 150 16.41 -4.57 -11.19
N LEU A 151 15.50 -3.61 -10.87
CA LEU A 151 15.12 -2.53 -11.79
C LEU A 151 16.24 -1.50 -12.03
N PHE A 152 17.17 -1.34 -11.07
CA PHE A 152 18.25 -0.35 -11.10
C PHE A 152 19.63 -1.00 -11.25
N LEU A 153 19.84 -1.78 -12.32
CA LEU A 153 21.14 -2.37 -12.62
C LEU A 153 22.03 -1.37 -13.37
N ASP A 154 23.19 -1.04 -12.80
CA ASP A 154 24.14 -0.05 -13.38
C ASP A 154 24.59 -0.41 -14.81
N LYS A 155 24.71 -1.71 -15.10
CA LYS A 155 25.09 -2.22 -16.42
C LYS A 155 24.13 -1.82 -17.55
N LEU A 156 22.90 -1.40 -17.23
CA LEU A 156 21.88 -1.02 -18.20
C LEU A 156 21.93 0.46 -18.61
N LYS A 157 22.88 1.24 -18.06
CA LYS A 157 23.14 2.64 -18.45
C LYS A 157 21.88 3.51 -18.53
N GLY A 158 20.99 3.39 -17.53
CA GLY A 158 19.76 4.18 -17.43
C GLY A 158 18.51 3.56 -18.07
N LYS A 159 18.62 2.43 -18.79
CA LYS A 159 17.46 1.69 -19.30
C LYS A 159 16.90 0.71 -18.26
N LEU A 160 15.62 0.40 -18.38
CA LEU A 160 15.00 -0.69 -17.60
C LEU A 160 15.37 -2.06 -18.19
N PRO A 161 15.50 -3.11 -17.37
CA PRO A 161 15.67 -4.47 -17.87
C PRO A 161 14.37 -4.96 -18.53
N SER A 162 14.45 -6.02 -19.34
CA SER A 162 13.24 -6.69 -19.84
C SER A 162 12.51 -7.47 -18.73
N PHE A 163 13.26 -8.03 -17.79
CA PHE A 163 12.74 -8.81 -16.67
C PHE A 163 13.33 -8.33 -15.34
N ALA A 164 12.51 -8.42 -14.29
CA ALA A 164 12.84 -7.99 -12.95
C ALA A 164 12.28 -8.99 -11.92
N ASN A 165 12.91 -9.06 -10.75
CA ASN A 165 12.53 -9.98 -9.67
C ASN A 165 11.38 -9.38 -8.83
N ILE A 166 10.49 -10.25 -8.34
CA ILE A 166 9.41 -9.93 -7.42
C ILE A 166 9.81 -10.36 -6.00
N PRO A 167 10.40 -9.48 -5.17
CA PRO A 167 10.72 -9.82 -3.80
C PRO A 167 9.46 -9.84 -2.91
N GLN A 168 9.58 -10.49 -1.74
CA GLN A 168 8.51 -10.53 -0.71
C GLN A 168 8.03 -9.15 -0.27
N SER A 169 8.89 -8.12 -0.39
CA SER A 169 8.51 -6.75 -0.04
C SER A 169 7.48 -6.14 -0.98
N LEU A 170 7.36 -6.63 -2.21
CA LEU A 170 6.33 -6.20 -3.14
C LEU A 170 5.06 -7.04 -2.97
N VAL A 171 5.21 -8.36 -2.90
CA VAL A 171 4.09 -9.30 -2.78
C VAL A 171 4.30 -10.17 -1.54
N PRO A 172 3.67 -9.85 -0.39
CA PRO A 172 3.89 -10.59 0.85
C PRO A 172 3.55 -12.08 0.70
N GLY A 173 4.43 -12.94 1.21
CA GLY A 173 4.31 -14.39 1.13
C GLY A 173 4.95 -15.05 -0.10
N THR A 174 5.67 -14.32 -0.96
CA THR A 174 6.43 -14.90 -2.09
C THR A 174 7.85 -15.36 -1.73
N GLY A 175 8.24 -15.33 -0.45
CA GLY A 175 9.59 -15.68 0.03
C GLY A 175 9.94 -17.17 0.02
N GLY A 176 9.65 -17.87 -1.07
CA GLY A 176 10.05 -19.27 -1.31
C GLY A 176 11.47 -19.41 -1.87
N SER A 177 11.89 -20.65 -2.15
CA SER A 177 13.23 -20.98 -2.67
C SER A 177 13.48 -20.58 -4.12
N LEU A 178 12.42 -20.31 -4.90
CA LEU A 178 12.52 -19.90 -6.29
C LEU A 178 12.38 -18.38 -6.44
N LYS A 179 13.29 -17.76 -7.19
CA LYS A 179 13.14 -16.38 -7.66
C LYS A 179 11.94 -16.31 -8.61
N LEU A 180 11.11 -15.29 -8.42
CA LEU A 180 9.95 -15.03 -9.25
C LEU A 180 10.27 -13.82 -10.11
N ASP A 181 10.49 -14.03 -11.40
CA ASP A 181 10.78 -12.97 -12.34
C ASP A 181 9.57 -12.72 -13.24
N THR A 182 9.35 -11.46 -13.61
CA THR A 182 8.34 -11.04 -14.60
C THR A 182 8.85 -9.84 -15.38
N SER A 183 8.04 -9.29 -16.30
CA SER A 183 8.38 -8.07 -17.02
C SER A 183 8.71 -6.91 -16.05
N ALA A 184 9.66 -6.04 -16.41
CA ALA A 184 9.96 -4.88 -15.58
C ALA A 184 8.75 -3.98 -15.34
N ASP A 185 7.88 -3.85 -16.34
CA ASP A 185 6.63 -3.09 -16.26
C ASP A 185 5.69 -3.65 -15.18
N ASP A 186 5.53 -4.98 -15.10
CA ASP A 186 4.72 -5.60 -14.05
C ASP A 186 5.34 -5.40 -12.66
N VAL A 187 6.67 -5.46 -12.54
CA VAL A 187 7.35 -5.22 -11.26
C VAL A 187 7.20 -3.76 -10.81
N ILE A 188 7.32 -2.81 -11.74
CA ILE A 188 7.07 -1.39 -11.48
C ILE A 188 5.64 -1.20 -10.99
N LEU A 189 4.67 -1.82 -11.65
CA LEU A 189 3.27 -1.78 -11.22
C LEU A 189 3.10 -2.35 -9.82
N LEU A 190 3.66 -3.53 -9.54
CA LEU A 190 3.55 -4.23 -8.25
C LEU A 190 4.18 -3.47 -7.07
N LEU A 191 5.10 -2.52 -7.29
CA LEU A 191 5.56 -1.61 -6.23
C LEU A 191 4.39 -0.83 -5.59
N PHE A 192 3.33 -0.57 -6.35
CA PHE A 192 2.16 0.16 -5.86
C PHE A 192 1.13 -0.73 -5.17
N LEU A 193 1.36 -2.03 -5.05
CA LEU A 193 0.46 -2.95 -4.34
C LEU A 193 0.25 -2.52 -2.88
N VAL A 194 1.29 -2.03 -2.22
CA VAL A 194 1.20 -1.52 -0.84
C VAL A 194 0.25 -0.33 -0.72
N VAL A 195 0.13 0.48 -1.77
CA VAL A 195 -0.78 1.65 -1.83
C VAL A 195 -2.19 1.22 -2.18
N GLY A 196 -2.33 0.23 -3.07
CA GLY A 196 -3.62 -0.28 -3.51
C GLY A 196 -4.30 -1.21 -2.50
N SER A 197 -3.57 -1.65 -1.46
CA SER A 197 -4.08 -2.56 -0.44
C SER A 197 -4.55 -1.80 0.80
N CYS A 198 -5.60 -2.31 1.44
CA CYS A 198 -6.11 -1.80 2.70
C CYS A 198 -5.55 -2.64 3.85
N ILE A 199 -4.78 -2.02 4.75
CA ILE A 199 -4.09 -2.74 5.83
C ILE A 199 -4.85 -2.60 7.15
N PHE A 200 -5.01 -3.71 7.86
CA PHE A 200 -5.58 -3.80 9.20
C PHE A 200 -4.59 -4.47 10.15
N LEU A 201 -4.73 -4.17 11.43
CA LEU A 201 -4.02 -4.83 12.53
C LEU A 201 -4.94 -5.90 13.12
N LEU A 202 -4.43 -7.11 13.25
CA LEU A 202 -5.14 -8.21 13.91
C LEU A 202 -4.96 -8.08 15.42
N ARG A 203 -6.08 -8.17 16.14
CA ARG A 203 -6.10 -8.18 17.61
C ARG A 203 -5.25 -9.35 18.12
N PRO A 204 -4.25 -9.11 18.98
CA PRO A 204 -3.50 -10.19 19.62
C PRO A 204 -4.44 -11.14 20.37
N ARG A 205 -4.20 -12.45 20.30
CA ARG A 205 -4.99 -13.43 21.07
C ARG A 205 -4.58 -13.43 22.55
N THR A 206 -3.34 -13.04 22.82
CA THR A 206 -2.79 -12.90 24.17
C THR A 206 -2.03 -11.57 24.29
N TYR A 207 -1.89 -11.05 25.51
CA TYR A 207 -1.14 -9.82 25.78
C TYR A 207 0.35 -9.92 25.42
N GLN A 208 0.89 -11.14 25.29
CA GLN A 208 2.29 -11.39 24.96
C GLN A 208 2.55 -11.47 23.44
N GLU A 209 1.50 -11.59 22.62
CA GLU A 209 1.63 -11.65 21.16
C GLU A 209 1.68 -10.26 20.54
N LYS A 210 2.58 -10.09 19.55
CA LYS A 210 2.54 -8.89 18.71
C LYS A 210 1.35 -8.93 17.79
N ALA A 211 0.67 -7.79 17.64
CA ALA A 211 -0.37 -7.62 16.64
C ALA A 211 0.16 -8.02 15.25
N GLN A 212 -0.57 -8.93 14.61
CA GLN A 212 -0.29 -9.34 13.23
C GLN A 212 -0.94 -8.35 12.25
N ALA A 213 -0.55 -8.37 10.99
CA ALA A 213 -1.21 -7.57 9.96
C ALA A 213 -2.16 -8.43 9.12
N CYS A 214 -3.23 -7.81 8.66
CA CYS A 214 -4.08 -8.32 7.59
C CYS A 214 -4.03 -7.35 6.40
N ILE A 215 -3.83 -7.90 5.21
CA ILE A 215 -3.79 -7.14 3.96
C ILE A 215 -5.06 -7.47 3.18
N VAL A 216 -5.86 -6.46 2.86
CA VAL A 216 -7.04 -6.59 2.00
C VAL A 216 -6.69 -6.04 0.62
N ILE A 217 -6.82 -6.89 -0.40
CA ILE A 217 -6.42 -6.63 -1.78
C ILE A 217 -7.69 -6.49 -2.62
N PRO A 218 -8.02 -5.29 -3.10
CA PRO A 218 -9.23 -5.06 -3.87
C PRO A 218 -9.12 -5.62 -5.29
N ASP A 219 -10.25 -6.11 -5.80
CA ASP A 219 -10.41 -6.47 -7.20
C ASP A 219 -10.98 -5.25 -7.95
N VAL A 220 -10.08 -4.33 -8.30
CA VAL A 220 -10.41 -3.01 -8.88
C VAL A 220 -11.00 -3.16 -10.28
N THR A 221 -12.07 -2.42 -10.55
CA THR A 221 -12.82 -2.38 -11.82
C THR A 221 -12.93 -0.98 -12.43
N ASN A 222 -12.73 0.07 -11.62
CA ASN A 222 -12.64 1.45 -12.09
C ASN A 222 -11.57 2.21 -11.28
N LEU A 223 -10.49 2.60 -11.95
CA LEU A 223 -9.31 3.23 -11.34
C LEU A 223 -9.62 4.63 -10.79
N LEU A 224 -10.35 5.44 -11.55
CA LEU A 224 -10.70 6.80 -11.15
C LEU A 224 -11.59 6.79 -9.90
N PHE A 225 -12.60 5.94 -9.88
CA PHE A 225 -13.50 5.83 -8.73
C PHE A 225 -12.79 5.22 -7.53
N PHE A 226 -11.92 4.23 -7.73
CA PHE A 226 -11.12 3.65 -6.65
C PHE A 226 -10.17 4.67 -6.02
N ALA A 227 -9.49 5.48 -6.83
CA ALA A 227 -8.61 6.56 -6.37
C ALA A 227 -9.37 7.59 -5.52
N LYS A 228 -10.54 8.05 -6.01
CA LYS A 228 -11.43 8.96 -5.26
C LYS A 228 -11.89 8.33 -3.95
N ALA A 229 -12.37 7.08 -3.98
CA ALA A 229 -12.89 6.39 -2.80
C ALA A 229 -11.81 6.21 -1.73
N SER A 230 -10.60 5.81 -2.12
CA SER A 230 -9.45 5.65 -1.21
C SER A 230 -9.14 6.96 -0.46
N HIS A 231 -9.09 8.09 -1.18
CA HIS A 231 -8.87 9.40 -0.57
C HIS A 231 -10.04 9.84 0.30
N ARG A 232 -11.29 9.61 -0.16
CA ARG A 232 -12.49 9.95 0.61
C ARG A 232 -12.52 9.18 1.93
N ILE A 233 -12.20 7.89 1.95
CA ILE A 233 -12.16 7.06 3.18
C ILE A 233 -11.22 7.67 4.23
N ALA A 234 -10.06 8.20 3.80
CA ALA A 234 -9.07 8.80 4.70
C ALA A 234 -9.48 10.18 5.27
N GLN A 235 -10.33 10.95 4.59
CA GLN A 235 -10.64 12.36 4.93
C GLN A 235 -11.85 12.51 5.87
N THR A 236 -11.70 12.91 7.12
CA THR A 236 -12.85 13.32 7.97
C THR A 236 -13.55 14.53 7.38
N GLY A 237 -14.86 14.45 7.21
CA GLY A 237 -15.65 15.56 6.66
C GLY A 237 -17.04 15.17 6.22
N LEU A 238 -17.34 13.87 6.15
CA LEU A 238 -18.70 13.38 6.04
C LEU A 238 -19.07 12.81 7.42
N GLU A 239 -20.22 13.16 7.98
CA GLU A 239 -20.82 12.57 9.21
C GLU A 239 -21.15 11.07 9.07
N LEU A 240 -20.41 10.37 8.22
CA LEU A 240 -20.53 8.95 7.97
C LEU A 240 -19.63 8.23 8.96
N LYS A 241 -20.20 7.25 9.67
CA LYS A 241 -19.42 6.29 10.45
C LYS A 241 -18.54 5.51 9.48
N ARG A 242 -17.23 5.79 9.51
CA ARG A 242 -16.23 5.02 8.75
C ARG A 242 -15.50 4.08 9.66
N PHE A 243 -15.40 2.83 9.22
CA PHE A 243 -14.91 1.73 10.03
C PHE A 243 -13.40 1.54 9.96
N SER A 244 -12.68 2.34 9.16
CA SER A 244 -11.22 2.21 9.02
C SER A 244 -10.44 3.54 8.98
N ASN A 245 -11.01 4.65 9.48
CA ASN A 245 -10.37 5.98 9.41
C ASN A 245 -9.60 6.41 10.68
N THR A 246 -9.52 5.56 11.71
CA THR A 246 -8.75 5.81 12.95
C THR A 246 -7.85 4.62 13.28
N TYR A 247 -6.99 4.76 14.29
CA TYR A 247 -6.13 3.66 14.75
C TYR A 247 -6.97 2.46 15.22
N LEU A 248 -7.90 2.66 16.15
CA LEU A 248 -8.72 1.58 16.74
C LEU A 248 -9.63 0.93 15.69
N ASN A 249 -10.16 1.73 14.76
CA ASN A 249 -10.97 1.23 13.64
C ASN A 249 -10.16 0.34 12.67
N ARG A 250 -8.83 0.45 12.67
CA ARG A 250 -7.93 -0.46 11.93
C ARG A 250 -7.62 -1.75 12.67
N VAL A 251 -8.09 -1.94 13.91
CA VAL A 251 -7.91 -3.19 14.67
C VAL A 251 -9.13 -4.09 14.48
N VAL A 252 -8.89 -5.33 14.03
CA VAL A 252 -9.93 -6.33 13.71
C VAL A 252 -9.59 -7.69 14.31
N GLY A 253 -10.60 -8.54 14.53
CA GLY A 253 -10.43 -9.88 15.09
C GLY A 253 -9.90 -10.93 14.10
N GLY A 254 -10.05 -10.71 12.79
CA GLY A 254 -9.67 -11.67 11.75
C GLY A 254 -9.68 -11.09 10.34
N ALA A 255 -9.32 -11.92 9.35
CA ALA A 255 -9.26 -11.52 7.94
C ALA A 255 -10.66 -11.24 7.37
N GLU A 256 -11.68 -11.96 7.85
CA GLU A 256 -13.08 -11.82 7.48
C GLU A 256 -13.62 -10.45 7.90
N GLU A 257 -13.38 -10.06 9.15
CA GLU A 257 -13.77 -8.73 9.66
C GLU A 257 -13.02 -7.61 8.91
N ALA A 258 -11.72 -7.80 8.61
CA ALA A 258 -10.95 -6.87 7.80
C ALA A 258 -11.59 -6.66 6.42
N ALA A 259 -11.94 -7.77 5.75
CA ALA A 259 -12.56 -7.75 4.43
C ALA A 259 -13.93 -7.07 4.46
N LEU A 260 -14.78 -7.41 5.44
CA LEU A 260 -16.10 -6.81 5.61
C LEU A 260 -16.02 -5.31 5.89
N ARG A 261 -15.15 -4.87 6.81
CA ARG A 261 -14.97 -3.43 7.09
C ARG A 261 -14.51 -2.67 5.86
N PHE A 262 -13.58 -3.23 5.09
CA PHE A 262 -13.13 -2.65 3.83
C PHE A 262 -14.28 -2.51 2.82
N LEU A 263 -15.06 -3.57 2.63
CA LEU A 263 -16.20 -3.54 1.70
C LEU A 263 -17.26 -2.55 2.14
N ILE A 264 -17.59 -2.48 3.44
CA ILE A 264 -18.54 -1.50 3.97
C ILE A 264 -18.06 -0.07 3.72
N ASP A 265 -16.79 0.24 4.00
CA ASP A 265 -16.25 1.59 3.77
C ASP A 265 -16.30 1.98 2.28
N ILE A 266 -15.93 1.05 1.39
CA ILE A 266 -16.00 1.29 -0.07
C ILE A 266 -17.45 1.44 -0.51
N GLN A 267 -18.33 0.48 -0.23
CA GLN A 267 -19.73 0.48 -0.63
C GLN A 267 -20.50 1.69 -0.07
N THR A 268 -20.15 2.16 1.13
CA THR A 268 -20.74 3.39 1.68
C THR A 268 -20.41 4.58 0.79
N ILE A 269 -19.17 4.71 0.31
CA ILE A 269 -18.79 5.77 -0.61
C ILE A 269 -19.46 5.57 -1.98
N GLU A 270 -19.42 4.35 -2.51
CA GLU A 270 -19.99 4.03 -3.83
C GLU A 270 -21.51 4.21 -3.87
N GLY A 271 -22.22 3.89 -2.79
CA GLY A 271 -23.67 4.11 -2.68
C GLY A 271 -24.05 5.59 -2.64
N ILE A 272 -23.19 6.44 -2.09
CA ILE A 272 -23.40 7.90 -2.06
C ILE A 272 -23.12 8.50 -3.44
N THR A 273 -22.11 8.01 -4.15
CA THR A 273 -21.69 8.59 -5.43
C THR A 273 -22.26 7.89 -6.66
N ASN A 274 -22.87 6.72 -6.48
CA ASN A 274 -23.26 5.79 -7.54
C ASN A 274 -22.08 5.41 -8.47
N GLU A 275 -20.86 5.37 -7.91
CA GLU A 275 -19.60 5.11 -8.63
C GLU A 275 -18.98 3.78 -8.17
N ARG A 276 -19.26 2.66 -8.84
CA ARG A 276 -18.68 1.35 -8.46
C ARG A 276 -17.21 1.24 -8.88
N SER A 277 -16.33 0.89 -7.94
CA SER A 277 -14.87 0.88 -8.10
C SER A 277 -14.25 -0.50 -7.97
N ILE A 278 -14.87 -1.43 -7.24
CA ILE A 278 -14.37 -2.80 -7.03
C ILE A 278 -15.47 -3.85 -7.26
N LYS A 279 -15.07 -5.09 -7.61
CA LYS A 279 -15.98 -6.25 -7.63
C LYS A 279 -15.95 -7.09 -6.36
N GLY A 280 -15.03 -6.78 -5.44
CA GLY A 280 -14.74 -7.60 -4.26
C GLY A 280 -13.30 -7.43 -3.79
N CYS A 281 -12.86 -8.31 -2.89
CA CYS A 281 -11.52 -8.25 -2.34
C CYS A 281 -11.00 -9.64 -1.93
N GLN A 282 -9.69 -9.72 -1.71
CA GLN A 282 -9.01 -10.86 -1.10
C GLN A 282 -8.34 -10.39 0.19
N ALA A 283 -8.65 -10.99 1.33
CA ALA A 283 -8.02 -10.69 2.60
C ALA A 283 -7.00 -11.77 2.97
N ILE A 284 -5.82 -11.32 3.41
CA ILE A 284 -4.68 -12.15 3.75
C ILE A 284 -4.23 -11.81 5.17
N ALA A 285 -4.44 -12.74 6.10
CA ALA A 285 -3.81 -12.64 7.42
C ALA A 285 -2.35 -13.06 7.31
N MET A 286 -1.46 -12.25 7.88
CA MET A 286 -0.04 -12.56 7.96
C MET A 286 0.24 -13.24 9.30
N GLY A 287 0.79 -14.45 9.27
CA GLY A 287 1.10 -15.21 10.49
C GLY A 287 2.47 -15.88 10.43
N LYS A 288 3.04 -16.20 11.59
CA LYS A 288 4.26 -17.03 11.67
C LYS A 288 3.95 -18.46 11.23
N VAL A 289 4.84 -19.09 10.46
CA VAL A 289 4.69 -20.52 10.13
C VAL A 289 5.24 -21.42 11.23
N ALA A 290 4.67 -22.62 11.33
CA ALA A 290 4.97 -23.58 12.40
C ALA A 290 6.41 -24.14 12.37
N TRP A 291 7.09 -24.12 11.21
CA TRP A 291 8.45 -24.68 11.06
C TRP A 291 9.57 -23.63 11.01
N ASP A 292 9.26 -22.35 10.83
CA ASP A 292 10.21 -21.25 10.97
C ASP A 292 9.54 -20.04 11.64
N GLY A 293 9.78 -19.90 12.95
CA GLY A 293 9.23 -18.82 13.76
C GLY A 293 9.73 -17.41 13.41
N ASN A 294 10.72 -17.30 12.51
CA ASN A 294 11.23 -16.03 11.99
C ASN A 294 10.58 -15.63 10.66
N GLN A 295 9.89 -16.54 9.96
CA GLN A 295 9.25 -16.27 8.69
C GLN A 295 7.72 -16.14 8.87
N MET A 296 7.16 -15.03 8.37
CA MET A 296 5.71 -14.85 8.31
C MET A 296 5.19 -15.13 6.90
N ASN A 297 4.25 -16.07 6.77
CA ASN A 297 3.57 -16.40 5.52
C ASN A 297 2.09 -16.00 5.58
N ARG A 298 1.39 -16.22 4.46
CA ARG A 298 -0.06 -16.09 4.35
C ARG A 298 -0.69 -17.22 5.18
N SER A 299 -1.24 -16.88 6.34
CA SER A 299 -1.84 -17.88 7.23
C SER A 299 -3.30 -18.17 6.87
N ILE A 300 -4.02 -17.17 6.38
CA ILE A 300 -5.41 -17.28 5.91
C ILE A 300 -5.55 -16.45 4.64
N CYS A 301 -6.27 -16.98 3.66
CA CYS A 301 -6.61 -16.29 2.42
C CYS A 301 -8.12 -16.48 2.14
N LEU A 302 -8.86 -15.38 2.18
CA LEU A 302 -10.31 -15.35 1.94
C LEU A 302 -10.59 -14.45 0.72
N ARG A 303 -11.56 -14.81 -0.11
CA ARG A 303 -12.06 -13.96 -1.20
C ARG A 303 -13.54 -13.67 -0.98
N LEU A 304 -13.91 -12.40 -1.01
CA LEU A 304 -15.30 -11.94 -0.94
C LEU A 304 -15.68 -11.22 -2.23
N ALA A 305 -16.90 -11.45 -2.71
CA ALA A 305 -17.51 -10.63 -3.74
C ALA A 305 -18.17 -9.41 -3.09
N GLY A 306 -18.04 -8.24 -3.71
CA GLY A 306 -18.89 -7.10 -3.42
C GLY A 306 -20.06 -7.17 -4.39
N GLU A 307 -21.29 -7.17 -3.89
CA GLU A 307 -22.52 -7.19 -4.71
C GLU A 307 -22.61 -5.99 -5.64
#